data_AF-A0A8T3YS65-F1
#
_entry.id   AF-A0A8T3YS65-F1
#
_cell.length_a   1.000
_cell.length_b   1.000
_cell.length_c   1.000
_cell.angle_alpha   90.00
_cell.angle_beta   90.00
_cell.angle_gamma   90.00
#
_symmetry.space_group_name_H-M   'P 1'
#
loop_
_entity.id
_entity.type
_entity.pdbx_description
1 polymer ?
#
loop_
_entity_poly.entity_id
_entity_poly.type
_entity_poly.pdbx_seq_one_letter_code
_entity_poly.pdbx_strand_id
1 'polypeptide(L)'
;MDSLPITREEAVSLLKSMPQANSDMNHYLETEAIMRALAEKFGENIESWGMLGLLHDVDWALTKSDWREHCIKAVEILKEKGFSAEFIENMQSHGYGYNEIPLLKDKKRNTRIQHCLIAAETLTGIIYAYALMKGKKISDMEAKGLKKKFNDKKFAANCSREQVKEIEMAGLSLEDFFTLSIEAVKKIKAQIGLE
;
A
#
# COMPACT_ATOMS: atom_id res chain seq x y z
N MET A 1 10.89 4.40 -14.96
CA MET A 1 11.07 3.29 -14.02
C MET A 1 11.98 2.25 -14.62
N ASP A 2 13.11 2.05 -13.95
CA ASP A 2 14.16 1.10 -14.33
C ASP A 2 13.65 -0.35 -14.35
N SER A 3 14.42 -1.24 -14.98
CA SER A 3 14.21 -2.68 -14.91
C SER A 3 14.18 -3.14 -13.45
N LEU A 4 13.16 -3.91 -13.07
CA LEU A 4 13.08 -4.51 -11.74
C LEU A 4 14.19 -5.57 -11.59
N PRO A 5 14.96 -5.54 -10.49
CA PRO A 5 16.12 -6.44 -10.32
C PRO A 5 15.71 -7.86 -9.91
N ILE A 6 14.48 -8.04 -9.43
CA ILE A 6 13.91 -9.33 -9.05
C ILE A 6 12.50 -9.46 -9.64
N THR A 7 12.09 -10.70 -9.86
CA THR A 7 10.73 -11.07 -10.26
C THR A 7 9.73 -10.87 -9.12
N ARG A 8 8.44 -10.84 -9.45
CA ARG A 8 7.37 -10.79 -8.44
C ARG A 8 7.39 -12.03 -7.54
N GLU A 9 7.68 -13.20 -8.10
CA GLU A 9 7.77 -14.46 -7.37
C GLU A 9 8.90 -14.44 -6.34
N GLU A 10 10.04 -13.86 -6.70
CA GLU A 10 11.17 -13.64 -5.78
C GLU A 10 10.82 -12.64 -4.67
N ALA A 11 10.10 -11.55 -4.99
CA ALA A 11 9.62 -10.58 -4.01
C ALA A 11 8.63 -11.21 -3.01
N VAL A 12 7.67 -12.01 -3.48
CA VAL A 12 6.76 -12.78 -2.61
C VAL A 12 7.54 -13.76 -1.73
N SER A 13 8.56 -14.42 -2.27
CA SER A 13 9.39 -15.37 -1.52
C SER A 13 10.22 -14.67 -0.44
N LEU A 14 10.73 -13.46 -0.74
CA LEU A 14 11.42 -12.61 0.22
C LEU A 14 10.51 -12.27 1.40
N LEU A 15 9.30 -11.76 1.15
CA LEU A 15 8.34 -11.41 2.20
C LEU A 15 8.01 -12.63 3.06
N LYS A 16 7.69 -13.78 2.43
CA LYS A 16 7.38 -15.03 3.12
C LYS A 16 8.54 -15.63 3.93
N SER A 17 9.78 -15.22 3.65
CA SER A 17 10.95 -15.66 4.42
C SER A 17 11.05 -14.98 5.80
N MET A 18 10.31 -13.89 6.02
CA MET A 18 10.33 -13.11 7.26
C MET A 18 9.21 -13.54 8.24
N PRO A 19 9.38 -13.33 9.56
CA PRO A 19 8.39 -13.73 10.57
C PRO A 19 7.18 -12.79 10.60
N GLN A 20 6.32 -12.91 9.59
CA GLN A 20 5.16 -12.07 9.36
C GLN A 20 3.83 -12.81 9.60
N ALA A 21 2.78 -12.06 9.96
CA ALA A 21 1.44 -12.60 10.05
C ALA A 21 0.80 -12.69 8.67
N ASN A 22 -0.24 -13.54 8.53
CA ASN A 22 -1.01 -13.60 7.28
C ASN A 22 -1.66 -12.25 6.93
N SER A 23 -2.04 -11.46 7.94
CA SER A 23 -2.57 -10.11 7.72
C SER A 23 -1.55 -9.17 7.09
N ASP A 24 -0.26 -9.33 7.40
CA ASP A 24 0.81 -8.52 6.82
C ASP A 24 0.93 -8.86 5.32
N MET A 25 0.97 -10.17 4.99
CA MET A 25 0.98 -10.61 3.58
C MET A 25 -0.25 -10.13 2.80
N ASN A 26 -1.44 -10.17 3.42
CA ASN A 26 -2.66 -9.68 2.80
C ASN A 26 -2.56 -8.18 2.49
N HIS A 27 -2.04 -7.38 3.43
CA HIS A 27 -1.83 -5.95 3.22
C HIS A 27 -0.93 -5.69 2.01
N TYR A 28 0.18 -6.41 1.87
CA TYR A 28 1.09 -6.24 0.74
C TYR A 28 0.43 -6.60 -0.60
N LEU A 29 -0.35 -7.68 -0.65
CA LEU A 29 -1.07 -8.10 -1.86
C LEU A 29 -2.20 -7.12 -2.21
N GLU A 30 -2.91 -6.60 -1.21
CA GLU A 30 -3.95 -5.57 -1.40
C GLU A 30 -3.34 -4.28 -1.95
N THR A 31 -2.25 -3.79 -1.36
CA THR A 31 -1.53 -2.60 -1.83
C THR A 31 -0.97 -2.80 -3.24
N GLU A 32 -0.38 -3.97 -3.53
CA GLU A 32 0.04 -4.35 -4.88
C GLU A 32 -1.12 -4.23 -5.88
N ALA A 33 -2.26 -4.86 -5.58
CA ALA A 33 -3.40 -4.89 -6.49
C ALA A 33 -3.92 -3.47 -6.81
N ILE A 34 -4.02 -2.62 -5.80
CA ILE A 34 -4.45 -1.23 -5.97
C ILE A 34 -3.41 -0.45 -6.80
N MET A 35 -2.12 -0.60 -6.51
CA MET A 35 -1.05 0.08 -7.24
C MET A 35 -0.99 -0.33 -8.72
N ARG A 36 -1.20 -1.62 -9.03
CA ARG A 36 -1.31 -2.10 -10.42
C ARG A 36 -2.49 -1.45 -11.16
N ALA A 37 -3.65 -1.38 -10.51
CA ALA A 37 -4.83 -0.74 -11.09
C ALA A 37 -4.66 0.78 -11.27
N LEU A 38 -3.96 1.45 -10.35
CA LEU A 38 -3.61 2.87 -10.51
C LEU A 38 -2.63 3.08 -11.68
N ALA A 39 -1.66 2.19 -11.85
CA ALA A 39 -0.73 2.25 -12.98
C ALA A 39 -1.46 2.10 -14.32
N GLU A 40 -2.38 1.12 -14.43
CA GLU A 40 -3.27 0.99 -15.59
C GLU A 40 -4.07 2.28 -15.85
N LYS A 41 -4.65 2.86 -14.80
CA LYS A 41 -5.45 4.09 -14.89
C LYS A 41 -4.64 5.29 -15.39
N PHE A 42 -3.37 5.38 -15.01
CA PHE A 42 -2.51 6.51 -15.34
C PHE A 42 -1.61 6.27 -16.57
N GLY A 43 -1.67 5.08 -17.19
CA GLY A 43 -0.81 4.73 -18.33
C GLY A 43 0.66 4.53 -17.94
N GLU A 44 0.89 4.08 -16.71
CA GLU A 44 2.22 3.90 -16.11
C GLU A 44 2.66 2.42 -16.16
N ASN A 45 3.89 2.14 -15.73
CA ASN A 45 4.41 0.78 -15.70
C ASN A 45 3.76 -0.05 -14.57
N ILE A 46 2.85 -0.96 -14.96
CA ILE A 46 2.09 -1.83 -14.05
C ILE A 46 2.98 -2.68 -13.15
N GLU A 47 4.01 -3.31 -13.72
CA GLU A 47 4.89 -4.20 -12.95
C GLU A 47 5.70 -3.42 -11.91
N SER A 48 6.17 -2.24 -12.26
CA SER A 48 6.98 -1.43 -11.35
C SER A 48 6.15 -0.82 -10.21
N TRP A 49 4.94 -0.34 -10.50
CA TRP A 49 4.01 0.14 -9.47
C TRP A 49 3.49 -1.00 -8.59
N GLY A 50 3.19 -2.16 -9.20
CA GLY A 50 2.81 -3.36 -8.46
C GLY A 50 3.91 -3.82 -7.52
N MET A 51 5.16 -3.87 -7.99
CA MET A 51 6.32 -4.20 -7.16
C MET A 51 6.51 -3.21 -6.02
N LEU A 52 6.31 -1.91 -6.28
CA LEU A 52 6.35 -0.88 -5.24
C LEU A 52 5.30 -1.12 -4.15
N GLY A 53 4.06 -1.42 -4.55
CA GLY A 53 2.99 -1.76 -3.60
C GLY A 53 3.26 -3.06 -2.83
N LEU A 54 3.83 -4.07 -3.48
CA LEU A 54 4.15 -5.36 -2.86
C LEU A 54 5.27 -5.24 -1.83
N LEU A 55 6.29 -4.43 -2.10
CA LEU A 55 7.50 -4.30 -1.27
C LEU A 55 7.52 -3.06 -0.37
N HIS A 56 6.44 -2.27 -0.30
CA HIS A 56 6.44 -1.02 0.45
C HIS A 56 6.86 -1.24 1.92
N ASP A 57 6.33 -2.30 2.53
CA ASP A 57 6.56 -2.70 3.92
C ASP A 57 7.54 -3.89 4.06
N VAL A 58 8.50 -4.01 3.14
CA VAL A 58 9.43 -5.18 3.13
C VAL A 58 10.21 -5.35 4.44
N ASP A 59 10.36 -4.30 5.25
CA ASP A 59 11.03 -4.36 6.56
C ASP A 59 10.08 -4.54 7.75
N TRP A 60 8.77 -4.51 7.54
CA TRP A 60 7.76 -4.43 8.61
C TRP A 60 7.86 -5.56 9.62
N ALA A 61 8.12 -6.79 9.16
CA ALA A 61 8.31 -7.95 10.04
C ALA A 61 9.46 -7.75 11.06
N LEU A 62 10.44 -6.90 10.72
CA LEU A 62 11.62 -6.58 11.54
C LEU A 62 11.48 -5.27 12.33
N THR A 63 10.57 -4.39 11.93
CA THR A 63 10.47 -3.00 12.43
C THR A 63 9.15 -2.68 13.13
N LYS A 64 8.13 -3.54 13.07
CA LYS A 64 6.81 -3.28 13.70
C LYS A 64 6.84 -3.03 15.22
N SER A 65 7.90 -3.48 15.91
CA SER A 65 8.13 -3.20 17.33
C SER A 65 8.93 -1.92 17.60
N ASP A 66 9.54 -1.32 16.57
CA ASP A 66 10.29 -0.07 16.63
C ASP A 66 10.12 0.73 15.33
N TRP A 67 9.08 1.56 15.30
CA TRP A 67 8.71 2.36 14.13
C TRP A 67 9.84 3.28 13.63
N ARG A 68 10.80 3.68 14.47
CA ARG A 68 11.91 4.55 14.05
C ARG A 68 12.78 3.93 12.96
N GLU A 69 12.79 2.60 12.89
CA GLU A 69 13.56 1.81 11.94
C GLU A 69 12.78 1.46 10.66
N HIS A 70 11.45 1.63 10.68
CA HIS A 70 10.61 1.37 9.51
C HIS A 70 10.91 2.37 8.39
N CYS A 71 10.84 1.90 7.14
CA CYS A 71 11.37 2.57 5.95
C CYS A 71 12.90 2.74 5.93
N ILE A 72 13.61 2.64 7.06
CA ILE A 72 15.08 2.79 7.13
C ILE A 72 15.73 1.46 6.80
N LYS A 73 15.31 0.37 7.47
CA LYS A 73 15.79 -0.99 7.14
C LYS A 73 15.36 -1.44 5.76
N ALA A 74 14.20 -1.00 5.27
CA ALA A 74 13.76 -1.28 3.91
C ALA A 74 14.77 -0.78 2.86
N VAL A 75 15.49 0.33 3.11
CA VAL A 75 16.55 0.82 2.22
C VAL A 75 17.68 -0.20 2.08
N GLU A 76 18.12 -0.79 3.19
CA GLU A 76 19.21 -1.77 3.19
C GLU A 76 18.81 -3.01 2.40
N ILE A 77 17.64 -3.57 2.69
CA ILE A 77 17.09 -4.75 2.03
C ILE A 77 16.97 -4.52 0.51
N LEU A 78 16.40 -3.39 0.09
CA LEU A 78 16.18 -3.11 -1.33
C LEU A 78 17.49 -2.80 -2.06
N LYS A 79 18.46 -2.13 -1.43
CA LYS A 79 19.79 -1.91 -2.02
C LYS A 79 20.53 -3.23 -2.25
N GLU A 80 20.50 -4.15 -1.30
CA GLU A 80 21.12 -5.47 -1.44
C GLU A 80 20.51 -6.28 -2.60
N LYS A 81 19.22 -6.08 -2.88
CA LYS A 81 18.52 -6.67 -4.03
C LYS A 81 18.72 -5.92 -5.34
N GLY A 82 19.46 -4.81 -5.35
CA GLY A 82 19.79 -4.05 -6.55
C GLY A 82 18.70 -3.09 -7.04
N PHE A 83 17.75 -2.70 -6.19
CA PHE A 83 16.75 -1.70 -6.55
C PHE A 83 17.39 -0.31 -6.69
N SER A 84 16.90 0.49 -7.64
CA SER A 84 17.42 1.84 -7.88
C SER A 84 17.08 2.79 -6.74
N ALA A 85 17.87 3.86 -6.62
CA ALA A 85 17.64 4.89 -5.60
C ALA A 85 16.25 5.54 -5.75
N GLU A 86 15.75 5.71 -6.98
CA GLU A 86 14.41 6.23 -7.25
C GLU A 86 13.31 5.31 -6.71
N PHE A 87 13.42 3.99 -6.93
CA PHE A 87 12.44 3.03 -6.40
C PHE A 87 12.43 3.08 -4.87
N ILE A 88 13.61 3.09 -4.25
CA ILE A 88 13.76 3.15 -2.80
C ILE A 88 13.19 4.45 -2.24
N GLU A 89 13.43 5.60 -2.88
CA GLU A 89 12.86 6.88 -2.46
C GLU A 89 11.33 6.87 -2.54
N ASN A 90 10.78 6.36 -3.64
CA ASN A 90 9.33 6.21 -3.80
C ASN A 90 8.75 5.25 -2.76
N MET A 91 9.45 4.17 -2.42
CA MET A 91 9.06 3.28 -1.33
C MET A 91 9.05 4.05 -0.02
N GLN A 92 10.15 4.67 0.40
CA GLN A 92 10.23 5.38 1.70
C GLN A 92 9.19 6.50 1.85
N SER A 93 8.62 6.99 0.76
CA SER A 93 7.65 8.07 0.76
C SER A 93 6.37 7.78 1.56
N HIS A 94 6.03 6.51 1.81
CA HIS A 94 4.91 6.16 2.69
C HIS A 94 5.25 6.48 4.16
N GLY A 95 6.52 6.40 4.56
CA GLY A 95 6.99 6.85 5.88
C GLY A 95 7.17 8.37 6.03
N TYR A 96 6.97 9.18 4.98
CA TYR A 96 7.20 10.63 5.06
C TYR A 96 6.13 11.33 5.89
N GLY A 97 6.56 12.26 6.76
CA GLY A 97 5.66 13.04 7.63
C GLY A 97 5.26 12.34 8.93
N TYR A 98 5.69 11.10 9.16
CA TYR A 98 5.49 10.41 10.43
C TYR A 98 6.50 10.89 11.47
N ASN A 99 6.00 11.33 12.64
CA ASN A 99 6.86 11.79 13.74
C ASN A 99 7.65 10.63 14.36
N GLU A 100 7.10 9.42 14.24
CA GLU A 100 7.65 8.16 14.72
C GLU A 100 8.87 7.71 13.92
N ILE A 101 9.11 8.29 12.73
CA ILE A 101 10.27 8.02 11.87
C ILE A 101 11.10 9.32 11.75
N PRO A 102 11.99 9.63 12.72
CA PRO A 102 12.64 10.94 12.81
C PRO A 102 13.42 11.37 11.57
N LEU A 103 13.97 10.41 10.80
CA LEU A 103 14.73 10.69 9.57
C LEU A 103 13.84 11.09 8.38
N LEU A 104 12.54 10.80 8.44
CA LEU A 104 11.59 11.04 7.35
C LEU A 104 10.50 12.06 7.70
N LYS A 105 10.40 12.49 8.97
CA LYS A 105 9.35 13.38 9.46
C LYS A 105 9.23 14.72 8.71
N ASP A 106 10.35 15.28 8.24
CA ASP A 106 10.39 16.58 7.56
C ASP A 106 10.32 16.44 6.02
N LYS A 107 10.34 15.20 5.50
CA LYS A 107 10.22 14.93 4.07
C LYS A 107 8.77 15.04 3.62
N LYS A 108 8.58 15.36 2.34
CA LYS A 108 7.27 15.54 1.71
C LYS A 108 7.18 14.72 0.43
N ARG A 109 5.99 14.17 0.18
CA ARG A 109 5.64 13.52 -1.09
C ARG A 109 5.44 14.60 -2.14
N ASN A 110 6.04 14.41 -3.32
CA ASN A 110 6.02 15.38 -4.41
C ASN A 110 5.66 14.78 -5.76
N THR A 111 5.62 13.44 -5.88
CA THR A 111 5.35 12.76 -7.14
C THR A 111 4.02 12.03 -7.10
N ARG A 112 3.41 11.82 -8.27
CA ARG A 112 2.15 11.08 -8.40
C ARG A 112 2.21 9.71 -7.74
N ILE A 113 3.27 8.96 -7.99
CA ILE A 113 3.42 7.60 -7.47
C ILE A 113 3.52 7.57 -5.94
N GLN A 114 4.14 8.57 -5.33
CA GLN A 114 4.25 8.68 -3.87
C GLN A 114 2.88 8.96 -3.23
N HIS A 115 2.09 9.86 -3.83
CA HIS A 115 0.71 10.11 -3.39
C HIS A 115 -0.20 8.90 -3.60
N CYS A 116 -0.02 8.17 -4.71
CA CYS A 116 -0.71 6.91 -4.96
C CYS A 116 -0.36 5.85 -3.91
N LEU A 117 0.93 5.68 -3.59
CA LEU A 117 1.40 4.66 -2.66
C LEU A 117 0.79 4.85 -1.27
N ILE A 118 0.92 6.04 -0.69
CA ILE A 118 0.37 6.33 0.64
C ILE A 118 -1.15 6.19 0.67
N ALA A 119 -1.84 6.63 -0.39
CA ALA A 119 -3.28 6.51 -0.44
C ALA A 119 -3.74 5.05 -0.56
N ALA A 120 -3.03 4.25 -1.36
CA ALA A 120 -3.31 2.84 -1.59
C ALA A 120 -3.11 2.01 -0.32
N GLU A 121 -1.92 2.07 0.29
CA GLU A 121 -1.60 1.29 1.50
C GLU A 121 -2.55 1.65 2.66
N THR A 122 -2.80 2.94 2.88
CA THR A 122 -3.65 3.35 4.00
C THR A 122 -5.12 2.96 3.79
N LEU A 123 -5.59 2.95 2.53
CA LEU A 123 -6.97 2.57 2.21
C LEU A 123 -7.21 1.07 2.44
N THR A 124 -6.21 0.20 2.29
CA THR A 124 -6.41 -1.25 2.47
C THR A 124 -6.92 -1.56 3.88
N GLY A 125 -6.43 -0.86 4.92
CA GLY A 125 -6.90 -1.05 6.29
C GLY A 125 -8.39 -0.72 6.48
N ILE A 126 -8.91 0.27 5.75
CA ILE A 126 -10.34 0.62 5.78
C ILE A 126 -11.15 -0.44 5.02
N ILE A 127 -10.67 -0.90 3.86
CA ILE A 127 -11.30 -1.96 3.07
C ILE A 127 -11.38 -3.25 3.89
N TYR A 128 -10.25 -3.67 4.47
CA TYR A 128 -10.14 -4.87 5.29
C TYR A 128 -11.08 -4.82 6.50
N ALA A 129 -11.07 -3.73 7.27
CA ALA A 129 -12.00 -3.55 8.38
C ALA A 129 -13.47 -3.62 7.91
N TYR A 130 -13.77 -3.07 6.73
CA TYR A 130 -15.14 -3.08 6.19
C TYR A 130 -15.55 -4.49 5.73
N ALA A 131 -14.63 -5.25 5.15
CA ALA A 131 -14.83 -6.66 4.83
C ALA A 131 -15.06 -7.51 6.10
N LEU A 132 -14.28 -7.28 7.18
CA LEU A 132 -14.48 -7.94 8.47
C LEU A 132 -15.89 -7.69 9.03
N MET A 133 -16.37 -6.45 8.99
CA MET A 133 -17.73 -6.10 9.41
C MET A 133 -18.82 -6.80 8.58
N LYS A 134 -18.50 -7.17 7.34
CA LYS A 134 -19.37 -7.87 6.39
C LYS A 134 -19.23 -9.40 6.44
N GLY A 135 -18.57 -9.94 7.47
CA GLY A 135 -18.36 -11.39 7.61
C GLY A 135 -17.26 -11.92 6.69
N LYS A 136 -16.19 -11.13 6.50
CA LYS A 136 -15.04 -11.42 5.62
C LYS A 136 -15.43 -11.53 4.14
N LYS A 137 -16.30 -10.65 3.67
CA LYS A 137 -16.75 -10.63 2.27
C LYS A 137 -16.53 -9.31 1.57
N ILE A 138 -15.83 -9.33 0.44
CA ILE A 138 -15.62 -8.14 -0.41
C ILE A 138 -16.50 -8.09 -1.65
N SER A 139 -17.08 -9.22 -2.08
CA SER A 139 -17.84 -9.33 -3.33
C SER A 139 -18.96 -8.28 -3.49
N ASP A 140 -19.71 -8.01 -2.41
CA ASP A 140 -20.85 -7.09 -2.42
C ASP A 140 -20.47 -5.67 -1.94
N MET A 141 -19.18 -5.36 -1.83
CA MET A 141 -18.73 -4.02 -1.43
C MET A 141 -18.80 -3.08 -2.63
N GLU A 142 -19.33 -1.89 -2.37
CA GLU A 142 -19.47 -0.81 -3.35
C GLU A 142 -18.81 0.46 -2.82
N ALA A 143 -18.34 1.33 -3.73
CA ALA A 143 -17.67 2.59 -3.40
C ALA A 143 -18.50 3.47 -2.47
N LYS A 144 -19.83 3.51 -2.64
CA LYS A 144 -20.75 4.25 -1.74
C LYS A 144 -20.69 3.74 -0.30
N GLY A 145 -20.57 2.43 -0.11
CA GLY A 145 -20.42 1.80 1.21
C GLY A 145 -19.06 2.15 1.83
N LEU A 146 -17.99 2.03 1.05
CA LEU A 146 -16.64 2.39 1.49
C LEU A 146 -16.54 3.87 1.84
N LYS A 147 -17.13 4.78 1.05
CA LYS A 147 -17.22 6.23 1.32
C LYS A 147 -17.88 6.53 2.67
N LYS A 148 -18.94 5.81 3.03
CA LYS A 148 -19.57 5.95 4.36
C LYS A 148 -18.61 5.55 5.48
N LYS A 149 -17.86 4.46 5.30
CA LYS A 149 -16.86 3.98 6.28
C LYS A 149 -15.65 4.88 6.38
N PHE A 150 -15.20 5.40 5.25
CA PHE A 150 -14.17 6.42 5.17
C PHE A 150 -14.56 7.69 5.94
N ASN A 151 -15.80 8.17 5.79
CA ASN A 151 -16.28 9.36 6.50
C ASN A 151 -16.49 9.14 8.01
N ASP A 152 -16.69 7.91 8.45
CA ASP A 152 -16.73 7.56 9.87
C ASP A 152 -15.31 7.52 10.44
N LYS A 153 -14.91 8.58 11.15
CA LYS A 153 -13.57 8.69 11.74
C LYS A 153 -13.28 7.66 12.83
N LYS A 154 -14.31 7.03 13.41
CA LYS A 154 -14.13 5.98 14.44
C LYS A 154 -13.88 4.61 13.81
N PHE A 155 -14.39 4.40 12.60
CA PHE A 155 -14.19 3.17 11.86
C PHE A 155 -12.74 3.07 11.39
N ALA A 156 -12.01 1.98 11.65
CA ALA A 156 -10.60 1.88 11.27
C ALA A 156 -9.79 3.16 11.63
N ALA A 157 -9.88 3.56 12.91
CA ALA A 157 -9.37 4.86 13.39
C ALA A 157 -7.85 5.05 13.20
N ASN A 158 -7.10 3.95 13.06
CA ASN A 158 -5.66 3.99 12.80
C ASN A 158 -5.31 4.33 11.35
N CYS A 159 -6.26 4.29 10.41
CA CYS A 159 -6.03 4.65 9.01
C CYS A 159 -6.26 6.15 8.80
N SER A 160 -5.22 6.90 8.43
CA SER A 160 -5.36 8.34 8.24
C SER A 160 -6.23 8.69 7.04
N ARG A 161 -7.24 9.54 7.25
CA ARG A 161 -8.10 10.02 6.17
C ARG A 161 -7.40 11.00 5.25
N GLU A 162 -6.46 11.77 5.80
CA GLU A 162 -5.70 12.75 5.02
C GLU A 162 -4.72 12.06 4.08
N GLN A 163 -4.13 10.93 4.48
CA GLN A 163 -3.27 10.11 3.61
C GLN A 163 -4.03 9.52 2.44
N VAL A 164 -5.22 8.95 2.68
CA VAL A 164 -6.09 8.45 1.61
C VAL A 164 -6.52 9.56 0.65
N LYS A 165 -6.74 10.79 1.13
CA LYS A 165 -7.08 11.95 0.29
C LYS A 165 -5.94 12.40 -0.60
N GLU A 166 -4.69 12.00 -0.34
CA GLU A 166 -3.58 12.38 -1.21
C GLU A 166 -3.73 11.85 -2.64
N ILE A 167 -4.60 10.86 -2.87
CA ILE A 167 -4.95 10.44 -4.22
C ILE A 167 -5.47 11.59 -5.10
N GLU A 168 -6.06 12.62 -4.52
CA GLU A 168 -6.51 13.82 -5.25
C GLU A 168 -5.31 14.61 -5.79
N MET A 169 -4.16 14.60 -5.10
CA MET A 169 -2.89 15.17 -5.58
C MET A 169 -2.30 14.37 -6.75
N ALA A 170 -2.64 13.08 -6.86
CA ALA A 170 -2.32 12.25 -8.01
C ALA A 170 -3.27 12.49 -9.21
N GLY A 171 -4.32 13.30 -9.04
CA GLY A 171 -5.27 13.65 -10.10
C GLY A 171 -6.45 12.68 -10.25
N LEU A 172 -6.77 11.91 -9.21
CA LEU A 172 -7.92 10.99 -9.21
C LEU A 172 -8.88 11.35 -8.07
N SER A 173 -10.18 11.38 -8.35
CA SER A 173 -11.19 11.67 -7.33
C SER A 173 -11.26 10.55 -6.30
N LEU A 174 -11.62 10.86 -5.05
CA LEU A 174 -11.85 9.85 -4.01
C LEU A 174 -12.88 8.79 -4.44
N GLU A 175 -13.91 9.17 -5.19
CA GLU A 175 -14.97 8.26 -5.61
C GLU A 175 -14.48 7.26 -6.65
N ASP A 176 -13.72 7.74 -7.63
CA ASP A 176 -13.06 6.86 -8.61
C ASP A 176 -12.03 5.98 -7.92
N PHE A 177 -11.28 6.52 -6.96
CA PHE A 177 -10.28 5.77 -6.21
C PHE A 177 -10.89 4.64 -5.37
N PHE A 178 -12.00 4.89 -4.67
CA PHE A 178 -12.71 3.86 -3.92
C PHE A 178 -13.24 2.76 -4.83
N THR A 179 -13.81 3.13 -5.98
CA THR A 179 -14.28 2.16 -6.98
C THR A 179 -13.11 1.31 -7.48
N LEU A 180 -12.03 1.96 -7.95
CA LEU A 180 -10.83 1.31 -8.45
C LEU A 180 -10.23 0.35 -7.41
N SER A 181 -10.12 0.79 -6.16
CA SER A 181 -9.49 0.01 -5.09
C SER A 181 -10.31 -1.22 -4.71
N ILE A 182 -11.63 -1.08 -4.59
CA ILE A 182 -12.51 -2.23 -4.32
C ILE A 182 -12.41 -3.26 -5.44
N GLU A 183 -12.51 -2.82 -6.70
CA GLU A 183 -12.47 -3.73 -7.84
C GLU A 183 -11.09 -4.39 -7.99
N ALA A 184 -10.00 -3.69 -7.65
CA ALA A 184 -8.66 -4.27 -7.58
C ALA A 184 -8.57 -5.37 -6.52
N VAL A 185 -9.04 -5.11 -5.29
CA VAL A 185 -8.97 -6.10 -4.20
C VAL A 185 -9.92 -7.28 -4.43
N LYS A 186 -11.09 -7.07 -5.06
CA LYS A 186 -12.01 -8.15 -5.46
C LYS A 186 -11.34 -9.19 -6.35
N LYS A 187 -10.45 -8.77 -7.26
CA LYS A 187 -9.73 -9.69 -8.16
C LYS A 187 -8.82 -10.67 -7.41
N ILE A 188 -8.38 -10.33 -6.20
CA ILE A 188 -7.47 -11.16 -5.38
C ILE A 188 -8.15 -11.75 -4.12
N LYS A 189 -9.46 -11.58 -3.96
CA LYS A 189 -10.20 -11.92 -2.73
C LYS A 189 -9.95 -13.34 -2.19
N ALA A 190 -9.79 -14.33 -3.08
CA ALA A 190 -9.51 -15.71 -2.71
C ALA A 190 -8.10 -15.87 -2.09
N GLN A 191 -7.12 -15.08 -2.55
CA GLN A 191 -5.75 -15.11 -2.05
C GLN A 191 -5.64 -14.53 -0.64
N ILE A 192 -6.47 -13.53 -0.33
CA ILE A 192 -6.46 -12.78 0.94
C ILE A 192 -7.55 -13.24 1.92
N GLY A 193 -8.38 -14.22 1.54
CA GLY A 193 -9.41 -14.81 2.39
C GLY A 193 -10.62 -13.90 2.65
N LEU A 194 -11.03 -13.10 1.66
CA LEU A 194 -12.15 -12.15 1.73
C LEU A 194 -13.28 -12.45 0.71
N GLU A 195 -13.70 -13.71 0.59
CA GLU A 195 -14.65 -14.20 -0.44
C GLU A 195 -15.93 -13.38 -0.65
#